data_AF-A0A0D3FLF3-F1
#
_entry.id   AF-A0A0D3FLF3-F1
#
_cell.length_a   1.000
_cell.length_b   1.000
_cell.length_c   1.000
_cell.angle_alpha   90.00
_cell.angle_beta   90.00
_cell.angle_gamma   90.00
#
_symmetry.space_group_name_H-M   'P 1'
#
loop_
_entity.id
_entity.type
_entity.pdbx_description
1 polymer ?
#
loop_
_entity_poly.entity_id
_entity_poly.type
_entity_poly.pdbx_seq_one_letter_code
_entity_poly.pdbx_strand_id
1 'polypeptide(L)'
;MGMLGLARIMSMKRRRRRRRRRIQADGSSASDMGRKDSRSRSGNAKRGPHLTLDRLPQDVLHQIIALLPMQDAARAACASRELLRSWRHYPELKFSAKTLSMDGQHNCIQGQMDSYIKRIDIALQNHTGGWVKRFRFELQFFHELSAHHINHWLDADIPGIEELTLELPRDDKMKYRFPCKLLFEKGCSIQSLCLYSCAFRPDLGACSFRNLKRAYFSLVHITTEELWTFLYNSLSLEHLELGFCHEIDCLKIPCTLQLLNFLRVRRCNLLQLIMSDAPNLSTFYYERPLIQLSLGDSLQLKHVNISIYPWFNLFEYARKELPTVAPNVETLFLMSANEVGYFYPLIVQPHGRFLHLKYLELAIVGPRDYGFGYQYAYLVTFLRASPVLETFILHVEESAKEPYPLVFNPKYLKIHLSPEHSHQSIKHCLTLDNRIRGFGKDLVACITQDTGTRDYQEWWNNFGVKERILHFFRREFYPKSDWEAYCSYVAIRKYIIERVPSSVELKIPVVPSDEIISRLSKVESELLKD
;
A
#
# COMPACT_ATOMS: atom_id res chain seq x y z
N MET A 1 23.16 -24.36 -5.42
CA MET A 1 24.04 -24.08 -6.58
C MET A 1 24.00 -22.60 -6.99
N GLY A 2 24.29 -21.66 -6.07
CA GLY A 2 24.10 -20.21 -6.28
C GLY A 2 25.33 -19.34 -6.03
N MET A 3 26.53 -19.91 -5.92
CA MET A 3 27.74 -19.18 -5.49
C MET A 3 28.85 -19.08 -6.57
N LEU A 4 28.68 -19.71 -7.74
CA LEU A 4 29.66 -19.68 -8.84
C LEU A 4 29.42 -18.56 -9.88
N GLY A 5 28.25 -17.92 -9.87
CA GLY A 5 27.90 -16.82 -10.78
C GLY A 5 28.53 -15.47 -10.40
N LEU A 6 28.68 -15.19 -9.11
CA LEU A 6 29.17 -13.90 -8.61
C LEU A 6 30.70 -13.72 -8.73
N ALA A 7 31.47 -14.82 -8.70
CA ALA A 7 32.93 -14.77 -8.90
C ALA A 7 33.34 -14.43 -10.35
N ARG A 8 32.53 -14.82 -11.35
CA ARG A 8 32.78 -14.51 -12.77
C ARG A 8 32.57 -13.03 -13.12
N ILE A 9 31.61 -12.35 -12.48
CA ILE A 9 31.31 -10.93 -12.72
C ILE A 9 32.37 -10.02 -12.06
N MET A 10 32.92 -10.43 -10.91
CA MET A 10 33.99 -9.70 -10.21
C MET A 10 35.34 -9.77 -10.93
N SER A 11 35.63 -10.87 -11.64
CA SER A 11 36.85 -11.03 -12.46
C SER A 11 36.85 -10.14 -13.72
N MET A 12 35.69 -9.95 -14.37
CA MET A 12 35.57 -9.10 -15.56
C MET A 12 35.71 -7.60 -15.26
N LYS A 13 35.23 -7.13 -14.09
CA LYS A 13 35.41 -5.74 -13.65
C LYS A 13 36.86 -5.41 -13.28
N ARG A 14 37.63 -6.37 -12.74
CA ARG A 14 39.08 -6.18 -12.45
C ARG A 14 39.94 -6.16 -13.73
N ARG A 15 39.60 -6.92 -14.78
CA ARG A 15 40.31 -6.88 -16.08
C ARG A 15 40.07 -5.58 -16.86
N ARG A 16 38.85 -5.01 -16.83
CA ARG A 16 38.56 -3.70 -17.49
C ARG A 16 39.26 -2.51 -16.80
N ARG A 17 39.42 -2.52 -15.47
CA ARG A 17 40.17 -1.48 -14.75
C ARG A 17 41.69 -1.53 -15.00
N ARG A 18 42.28 -2.72 -15.17
CA ARG A 18 43.71 -2.85 -15.56
C ARG A 18 44.01 -2.40 -16.99
N ARG A 19 43.06 -2.58 -17.94
CA ARG A 19 43.24 -2.13 -19.33
C ARG A 19 43.18 -0.61 -19.49
N ARG A 20 42.35 0.09 -18.71
CA ARG A 20 42.31 1.57 -18.72
C ARG A 20 43.55 2.22 -18.09
N ARG A 21 44.18 1.58 -17.09
CA ARG A 21 45.42 2.11 -16.48
C ARG A 21 46.68 1.89 -17.32
N ARG A 22 46.69 0.94 -18.26
CA ARG A 22 47.82 0.73 -19.20
C ARG A 22 47.81 1.63 -20.43
N ILE A 23 46.69 2.30 -20.74
CA ILE A 23 46.57 3.20 -21.90
C ILE A 23 46.95 4.66 -21.54
N GLN A 24 47.14 4.95 -20.25
CA GLN A 24 47.48 6.29 -19.75
C GLN A 24 48.94 6.43 -19.27
N ALA A 25 49.76 5.39 -19.40
CA ALA A 25 51.13 5.36 -18.90
C ALA A 25 52.24 5.36 -19.98
N ASP A 26 51.91 5.21 -21.26
CA ASP A 26 52.88 5.33 -22.35
C ASP A 26 52.55 6.54 -23.21
N GLY A 27 53.09 7.68 -22.78
CA GLY A 27 53.18 8.89 -23.59
C GLY A 27 54.57 9.50 -23.41
N SER A 28 55.46 9.27 -24.38
CA SER A 28 56.38 10.25 -24.98
C SER A 28 57.61 9.58 -25.60
N SER A 29 57.80 9.74 -26.91
CA SER A 29 58.97 10.41 -27.53
C SER A 29 59.13 10.07 -29.02
N ALA A 30 59.65 11.05 -29.76
CA ALA A 30 60.28 11.00 -31.10
C ALA A 30 59.42 11.34 -32.35
N SER A 31 59.44 12.64 -32.68
CA SER A 31 59.91 13.26 -33.93
C SER A 31 59.78 12.58 -35.31
N ASP A 32 59.10 13.32 -36.18
CA ASP A 32 59.49 13.75 -37.54
C ASP A 32 59.52 12.75 -38.72
N MET A 33 59.17 13.32 -39.89
CA MET A 33 59.34 12.86 -41.27
C MET A 33 58.32 11.89 -41.88
N GLY A 34 57.64 12.38 -42.93
CA GLY A 34 57.45 11.60 -44.15
C GLY A 34 56.01 11.37 -44.61
N ARG A 35 55.56 12.21 -45.55
CA ARG A 35 54.49 11.88 -46.50
C ARG A 35 54.77 10.52 -47.16
N LYS A 36 53.80 9.60 -47.12
CA LYS A 36 53.61 8.63 -48.20
C LYS A 36 52.21 8.04 -48.22
N ASP A 37 51.58 8.18 -49.38
CA ASP A 37 50.42 7.45 -49.82
C ASP A 37 50.59 5.94 -49.61
N SER A 38 49.55 5.31 -49.06
CA SER A 38 49.31 3.89 -49.30
C SER A 38 47.82 3.59 -49.26
N ARG A 39 47.25 3.48 -50.47
CA ARG A 39 45.99 2.78 -50.74
C ARG A 39 46.04 1.39 -50.11
N SER A 40 45.13 1.10 -49.17
CA SER A 40 44.81 -0.27 -48.79
C SER A 40 43.32 -0.52 -49.02
N ARG A 41 43.06 -1.32 -50.06
CA ARG A 41 41.81 -2.02 -50.35
C ARG A 41 41.21 -2.60 -49.06
N SER A 42 40.02 -2.13 -48.68
CA SER A 42 39.17 -2.82 -47.72
C SER A 42 37.98 -3.38 -48.47
N GLY A 43 37.82 -4.70 -48.39
CA GLY A 43 36.89 -5.48 -49.18
C GLY A 43 35.43 -5.15 -48.91
N ASN A 44 34.63 -5.30 -49.96
CA ASN A 44 33.18 -5.34 -49.92
C ASN A 44 32.70 -6.47 -48.99
N ALA A 45 32.53 -6.16 -47.71
CA ALA A 45 31.59 -6.90 -46.88
C ALA A 45 30.18 -6.49 -47.35
N LYS A 46 29.54 -7.38 -48.11
CA LYS A 46 28.11 -7.26 -48.44
C LYS A 46 27.34 -7.11 -47.13
N ARG A 47 26.91 -5.89 -46.81
CA ARG A 47 25.90 -5.64 -45.77
C ARG A 47 24.67 -6.45 -46.16
N GLY A 48 24.27 -7.40 -45.32
CA GLY A 48 22.98 -8.08 -45.46
C GLY A 48 21.84 -7.05 -45.54
N PRO A 49 20.63 -7.44 -46.00
CA PRO A 49 19.55 -6.49 -46.20
C PRO A 49 19.26 -5.79 -44.86
N HIS A 50 19.71 -4.55 -44.73
CA HIS A 50 19.30 -3.68 -43.65
C HIS A 50 17.78 -3.60 -43.78
N LEU A 51 17.05 -4.07 -42.77
CA LEU A 51 15.65 -3.71 -42.59
C LEU A 51 15.62 -2.18 -42.46
N THR A 52 15.46 -1.50 -43.57
CA THR A 52 15.25 -0.05 -43.60
C THR A 52 13.86 0.18 -43.05
N LEU A 53 13.79 0.67 -41.82
CA LEU A 53 12.53 1.07 -41.16
C LEU A 53 11.73 2.02 -42.06
N ASP A 54 12.39 2.78 -42.93
CA ASP A 54 11.79 3.67 -43.92
C ASP A 54 10.90 2.98 -44.98
N ARG A 55 10.88 1.63 -45.03
CA ARG A 55 10.02 0.85 -45.94
C ARG A 55 8.75 0.32 -45.30
N LEU A 56 8.58 0.49 -43.99
CA LEU A 56 7.39 0.02 -43.28
C LEU A 56 6.23 1.01 -43.45
N PRO A 57 4.98 0.53 -43.53
CA PRO A 57 3.80 1.38 -43.45
C PRO A 57 3.80 2.25 -42.19
N GLN A 58 3.26 3.46 -42.31
CA GLN A 58 3.33 4.46 -41.24
C GLN A 58 2.61 4.01 -39.96
N ASP A 59 1.50 3.28 -40.08
CA ASP A 59 0.76 2.65 -38.99
C ASP A 59 1.60 1.62 -38.21
N VAL A 60 2.35 0.78 -38.93
CA VAL A 60 3.29 -0.19 -38.31
C VAL A 60 4.41 0.54 -37.60
N LEU A 61 4.96 1.61 -38.19
CA LEU A 61 5.98 2.45 -37.55
C LEU A 61 5.46 3.12 -36.27
N HIS A 62 4.22 3.63 -36.28
CA HIS A 62 3.60 4.19 -35.08
C HIS A 62 3.48 3.15 -33.96
N GLN A 63 3.03 1.93 -34.27
CA GLN A 63 2.94 0.86 -33.29
C GLN A 63 4.30 0.48 -32.72
N ILE A 64 5.32 0.31 -33.57
CA ILE A 64 6.68 0.01 -33.14
C ILE A 64 7.21 1.12 -32.23
N ILE A 65 7.08 2.38 -32.65
CA ILE A 65 7.56 3.54 -31.90
C ILE A 65 6.82 3.66 -30.56
N ALA A 66 5.50 3.47 -30.52
CA ALA A 66 4.69 3.53 -29.30
C ALA A 66 5.02 2.46 -28.25
N LEU A 67 5.69 1.38 -28.64
CA LEU A 67 6.16 0.32 -27.73
C LEU A 67 7.54 0.61 -27.15
N LEU A 68 8.31 1.54 -27.73
CA LEU A 68 9.62 1.92 -27.22
C LEU A 68 9.48 2.82 -26.00
N PRO A 69 10.45 2.81 -25.05
CA PRO A 69 10.52 3.86 -24.04
C PRO A 69 10.58 5.25 -24.69
N MET A 70 9.91 6.23 -24.09
CA MET A 70 9.82 7.61 -24.61
C MET A 70 11.17 8.18 -25.07
N GLN A 71 12.26 7.96 -24.33
CA GLN A 71 13.59 8.44 -24.72
C GLN A 71 14.13 7.80 -26.00
N ASP A 72 13.90 6.50 -26.19
CA ASP A 72 14.38 5.78 -27.35
C ASP A 72 13.50 6.07 -28.57
N ALA A 73 12.20 6.27 -28.36
CA ALA A 73 11.30 6.80 -29.38
C ALA A 73 11.73 8.21 -29.84
N ALA A 74 12.08 9.11 -28.90
CA ALA A 74 12.61 10.44 -29.22
C ALA A 74 13.96 10.37 -29.96
N ARG A 75 14.85 9.43 -29.61
CA ARG A 75 16.12 9.21 -30.32
C ARG A 75 15.91 8.66 -31.73
N ALA A 76 14.96 7.74 -31.90
CA ALA A 76 14.58 7.20 -33.20
C ALA A 76 14.04 8.30 -34.12
N ALA A 77 13.31 9.27 -33.58
CA ALA A 77 12.83 10.45 -34.30
C ALA A 77 13.97 11.30 -34.90
N CYS A 78 15.17 11.28 -34.29
CA CYS A 78 16.33 11.99 -34.83
C CYS A 78 16.96 11.30 -36.06
N ALA A 79 16.65 10.01 -36.30
CA ALA A 79 17.29 9.22 -37.34
C ALA A 79 16.59 9.33 -38.70
N SER A 80 15.28 9.60 -38.73
CA SER A 80 14.47 9.59 -39.96
C SER A 80 13.23 10.48 -39.83
N ARG A 81 12.74 11.03 -40.96
CA ARG A 81 11.55 11.90 -41.00
C ARG A 81 10.27 11.11 -40.73
N GLU A 82 10.23 9.87 -41.17
CA GLU A 82 9.12 8.94 -40.97
C GLU A 82 8.96 8.61 -39.48
N LEU A 83 10.09 8.34 -38.80
CA LEU A 83 10.13 8.12 -37.35
C LEU A 83 9.79 9.39 -36.56
N LEU A 84 10.19 10.57 -37.06
CA LEU A 84 9.76 11.85 -36.47
C LEU A 84 8.25 12.01 -36.55
N ARG A 85 7.60 11.68 -37.68
CA ARG A 85 6.13 11.70 -37.80
C ARG A 85 5.46 10.73 -36.83
N SER A 86 6.04 9.55 -36.64
CA SER A 86 5.56 8.58 -35.66
C SER A 86 5.70 9.07 -34.22
N TRP A 87 6.80 9.76 -33.91
CA TRP A 87 7.02 10.38 -32.62
C TRP A 87 6.00 11.46 -32.30
N ARG A 88 5.56 12.29 -33.27
CA ARG A 88 4.54 13.33 -33.02
C ARG A 88 3.19 12.79 -32.53
N HIS A 89 2.88 11.51 -32.81
CA HIS A 89 1.67 10.83 -32.36
C HIS A 89 1.98 9.79 -31.26
N TYR A 90 3.12 9.95 -30.58
CA TYR A 90 3.50 9.06 -29.50
C TYR A 90 2.50 9.23 -28.33
N PRO A 91 1.88 8.15 -27.84
CA PRO A 91 0.70 8.24 -26.99
C PRO A 91 0.98 8.68 -25.54
N GLU A 92 2.24 8.77 -25.13
CA GLU A 92 2.62 9.08 -23.74
C GLU A 92 3.79 10.07 -23.62
N LEU A 93 3.55 11.21 -22.99
CA LEU A 93 4.62 12.14 -22.62
C LEU A 93 4.84 12.06 -21.12
N LYS A 94 5.96 11.45 -20.72
CA LYS A 94 6.37 11.29 -19.31
C LYS A 94 7.69 12.01 -19.03
N PHE A 95 7.63 13.07 -18.22
CA PHE A 95 8.79 13.81 -17.75
C PHE A 95 9.10 13.44 -16.31
N SER A 96 10.28 12.85 -16.09
CA SER A 96 10.76 12.31 -14.82
C SER A 96 12.29 12.45 -14.79
N ALA A 97 12.93 12.25 -13.64
CA ALA A 97 14.38 12.31 -13.53
C ALA A 97 15.08 11.38 -14.55
N LYS A 98 14.50 10.19 -14.75
CA LYS A 98 14.98 9.22 -15.74
C LYS A 98 14.84 9.75 -17.17
N THR A 99 13.65 10.22 -17.56
CA THR A 99 13.40 10.66 -18.94
C THR A 99 14.13 11.96 -19.30
N LEU A 100 14.43 12.79 -18.30
CA LEU A 100 15.28 13.97 -18.44
C LEU A 100 16.78 13.67 -18.41
N SER A 101 17.19 12.39 -18.28
CA SER A 101 18.58 11.94 -18.21
C SER A 101 19.38 12.61 -17.08
N MET A 102 18.79 12.69 -15.89
CA MET A 102 19.50 13.12 -14.68
C MET A 102 20.40 11.99 -14.21
N ASP A 103 21.71 12.25 -14.09
CA ASP A 103 22.73 11.26 -13.73
C ASP A 103 22.63 10.86 -12.25
N GLY A 104 21.69 9.97 -11.90
CA GLY A 104 21.63 9.24 -10.62
C GLY A 104 21.56 10.06 -9.32
N GLN A 105 21.60 11.39 -9.41
CA GLN A 105 21.47 12.33 -8.31
C GLN A 105 20.02 12.82 -8.29
N HIS A 106 19.32 12.52 -7.19
CA HIS A 106 17.91 12.87 -7.00
C HIS A 106 17.66 14.37 -6.75
N ASN A 107 18.71 15.19 -6.82
CA ASN A 107 18.63 16.64 -6.69
C ASN A 107 19.16 17.26 -7.98
N CYS A 108 18.44 18.26 -8.52
CA CYS A 108 18.94 19.02 -9.64
C CYS A 108 20.25 19.70 -9.25
N ILE A 109 21.32 19.46 -10.03
CA ILE A 109 22.56 20.24 -9.87
C ILE A 109 22.21 21.69 -10.24
N GLN A 110 22.49 22.61 -9.33
CA GLN A 110 22.28 24.04 -9.54
C GLN A 110 23.04 24.49 -10.80
N GLY A 111 22.30 25.01 -11.79
CA GLY A 111 22.83 25.39 -13.11
C GLY A 111 22.43 24.50 -14.30
N GLN A 112 21.79 23.34 -14.09
CA GLN A 112 21.26 22.51 -15.19
C GLN A 112 19.74 22.66 -15.43
N MET A 113 19.04 23.46 -14.61
CA MET A 113 17.59 23.61 -14.68
C MET A 113 17.10 24.10 -16.05
N ASP A 114 17.75 25.12 -16.61
CA ASP A 114 17.39 25.66 -17.92
C ASP A 114 17.52 24.62 -19.03
N SER A 115 18.50 23.72 -18.93
CA SER A 115 18.64 22.61 -19.87
C SER A 115 17.47 21.63 -19.77
N TYR A 116 16.98 21.35 -18.56
CA TYR A 116 15.83 20.46 -18.36
C TYR A 116 14.53 21.10 -18.84
N ILE A 117 14.29 22.37 -18.51
CA ILE A 117 13.15 23.16 -19.00
C ILE A 117 13.14 23.16 -20.53
N LYS A 118 14.28 23.50 -21.15
CA LYS A 118 14.42 23.51 -22.61
C LYS A 118 14.15 22.15 -23.25
N ARG A 119 14.53 21.04 -22.61
CA ARG A 119 14.23 19.68 -23.11
C ARG A 119 12.73 19.41 -23.10
N ILE A 120 12.03 19.83 -22.04
CA ILE A 120 10.56 19.71 -21.96
C ILE A 120 9.93 20.57 -23.05
N ASP A 121 10.34 21.84 -23.18
CA ASP A 121 9.82 22.75 -24.20
C ASP A 121 9.97 22.18 -25.61
N ILE A 122 11.16 21.69 -25.96
CA ILE A 122 11.41 21.05 -27.28
C ILE A 122 10.53 19.81 -27.46
N ALA A 123 10.34 19.00 -26.41
CA ALA A 123 9.49 17.82 -26.50
C ALA A 123 8.02 18.21 -26.75
N LEU A 124 7.50 19.22 -26.06
CA LEU A 124 6.14 19.72 -26.24
C LEU A 124 5.93 20.40 -27.60
N GLN A 125 6.89 21.20 -28.07
CA GLN A 125 6.86 21.80 -29.40
C GLN A 125 6.78 20.76 -30.52
N ASN A 126 7.43 19.60 -30.34
CA ASN A 126 7.36 18.52 -31.31
C ASN A 126 5.99 17.79 -31.34
N HIS A 127 5.19 17.92 -30.28
CA HIS A 127 3.87 17.29 -30.14
C HIS A 127 2.71 18.28 -30.26
N THR A 128 2.98 19.53 -30.64
CA THR A 128 1.91 20.51 -30.88
C THR A 128 0.98 20.01 -31.99
N GLY A 129 -0.32 19.93 -31.70
CA GLY A 129 -1.34 19.35 -32.58
C GLY A 129 -1.32 17.82 -32.71
N GLY A 130 -0.40 17.14 -31.99
CA GLY A 130 -0.31 15.69 -31.93
C GLY A 130 -1.16 15.10 -30.82
N TRP A 131 -1.77 13.94 -31.06
CA TRP A 131 -2.59 13.26 -30.06
C TRP A 131 -1.74 12.58 -28.99
N VAL A 132 -1.96 12.93 -27.72
CA VAL A 132 -1.27 12.33 -26.58
C VAL A 132 -2.30 11.88 -25.55
N LYS A 133 -2.35 10.57 -25.30
CA LYS A 133 -3.28 9.95 -24.34
C LYS A 133 -2.88 10.21 -22.89
N ARG A 134 -1.60 10.05 -22.57
CA ARG A 134 -1.07 10.13 -21.20
C ARG A 134 -0.03 11.25 -21.09
N PHE A 135 -0.29 12.21 -20.22
CA PHE A 135 0.58 13.35 -20.00
C PHE A 135 1.00 13.43 -18.53
N ARG A 136 2.29 13.19 -18.25
CA ARG A 136 2.80 12.98 -16.89
C ARG A 136 4.03 13.82 -16.60
N PHE A 137 3.94 14.61 -15.54
CA PHE A 137 5.02 15.39 -14.96
C PHE A 137 5.33 14.84 -13.57
N GLU A 138 6.37 14.02 -13.45
CA GLU A 138 6.91 13.50 -12.20
C GLU A 138 8.10 14.36 -11.79
N LEU A 139 7.85 15.55 -11.25
CA LEU A 139 8.82 16.62 -11.04
C LEU A 139 9.20 16.83 -9.56
N GLN A 140 8.99 15.81 -8.70
CA GLN A 140 9.20 15.89 -7.25
C GLN A 140 10.63 16.35 -6.83
N PHE A 141 11.61 16.24 -7.74
CA PHE A 141 13.01 16.64 -7.55
C PHE A 141 13.32 18.09 -7.95
N PHE A 142 12.35 18.84 -8.47
CA PHE A 142 12.55 20.15 -9.13
C PHE A 142 12.15 21.34 -8.23
N HIS A 143 12.81 21.51 -7.08
CA HIS A 143 12.40 22.43 -5.99
C HIS A 143 12.37 23.95 -6.32
N GLU A 144 13.02 24.40 -7.39
CA GLU A 144 13.07 25.82 -7.79
C GLU A 144 12.22 26.12 -9.05
N LEU A 145 11.29 25.24 -9.41
CA LEU A 145 10.45 25.42 -10.59
C LEU A 145 9.48 26.59 -10.41
N SER A 146 9.50 27.56 -11.32
CA SER A 146 8.49 28.62 -11.33
C SER A 146 7.14 28.12 -11.84
N ALA A 147 6.05 28.63 -11.27
CA ALA A 147 4.69 28.32 -11.68
C ALA A 147 4.42 28.62 -13.17
N HIS A 148 5.10 29.63 -13.71
CA HIS A 148 4.98 30.02 -15.12
C HIS A 148 5.36 28.89 -16.07
N HIS A 149 6.46 28.18 -15.82
CA HIS A 149 6.88 27.07 -16.69
C HIS A 149 5.86 25.93 -16.67
N ILE A 150 5.35 25.58 -15.48
CA ILE A 150 4.35 24.50 -15.33
C ILE A 150 3.08 24.87 -16.09
N ASN A 151 2.58 26.10 -15.91
CA ASN A 151 1.38 26.56 -16.61
C ASN A 151 1.61 26.57 -18.12
N HIS A 152 2.75 27.07 -18.59
CA HIS A 152 3.11 27.03 -20.00
C HIS A 152 3.09 25.61 -20.58
N TRP A 153 3.60 24.62 -19.84
CA TRP A 153 3.61 23.23 -20.28
C TRP A 153 2.23 22.59 -20.31
N LEU A 154 1.38 22.90 -19.32
CA LEU A 154 0.01 22.43 -19.28
C LEU A 154 -0.81 23.09 -20.41
N ASP A 155 -0.56 24.38 -20.69
CA ASP A 155 -1.22 25.14 -21.75
C ASP A 155 -0.77 24.75 -23.16
N ALA A 156 0.18 23.81 -23.31
CA ALA A 156 0.57 23.27 -24.61
C ALA A 156 -0.65 22.76 -25.41
N ASP A 157 -0.69 23.06 -26.71
CA ASP A 157 -1.80 22.68 -27.60
C ASP A 157 -1.68 21.20 -28.01
N ILE A 158 -1.97 20.33 -27.04
CA ILE A 158 -1.90 18.87 -27.16
C ILE A 158 -3.32 18.31 -27.01
N PRO A 159 -3.97 17.88 -28.10
CA PRO A 159 -5.30 17.29 -28.04
C PRO A 159 -5.29 15.86 -27.47
N GLY A 160 -6.42 15.45 -26.90
CA GLY A 160 -6.72 14.04 -26.60
C GLY A 160 -6.15 13.49 -25.29
N ILE A 161 -5.76 14.36 -24.35
CA ILE A 161 -5.26 13.95 -23.03
C ILE A 161 -6.39 13.26 -22.26
N GLU A 162 -6.20 11.98 -21.96
CA GLU A 162 -7.10 11.19 -21.13
C GLU A 162 -6.59 11.04 -19.70
N GLU A 163 -5.26 11.00 -19.51
CA GLU A 163 -4.63 10.89 -18.19
C GLU A 163 -3.64 12.04 -17.97
N LEU A 164 -3.90 12.86 -16.96
CA LEU A 164 -3.02 13.94 -16.54
C LEU A 164 -2.42 13.62 -15.16
N THR A 165 -1.10 13.68 -15.05
CA THR A 165 -0.37 13.51 -13.78
C THR A 165 0.56 14.69 -13.57
N LEU A 166 0.43 15.35 -12.43
CA LEU A 166 1.29 16.45 -12.01
C LEU A 166 1.78 16.19 -10.58
N GLU A 167 3.03 15.79 -10.45
CA GLU A 167 3.69 15.58 -9.16
C GLU A 167 4.79 16.61 -8.97
N LEU A 168 4.51 17.58 -8.10
CA LEU A 168 5.44 18.65 -7.81
C LEU A 168 6.30 18.33 -6.58
N PRO A 169 7.44 19.02 -6.40
CA PRO A 169 8.19 18.93 -5.16
C PRO A 169 7.32 19.32 -3.99
N ARG A 170 7.54 18.67 -2.85
CA ARG A 170 6.88 19.06 -1.60
C ARG A 170 7.23 20.51 -1.28
N ASP A 171 6.23 21.36 -1.26
CA ASP A 171 6.33 22.76 -0.87
C ASP A 171 5.39 22.98 0.31
N ASP A 172 5.92 23.18 1.52
CA ASP A 172 5.10 23.41 2.71
C ASP A 172 4.35 24.76 2.67
N LYS A 173 4.69 25.66 1.72
CA LYS A 173 3.96 26.90 1.46
C LYS A 173 2.91 26.75 0.35
N MET A 174 2.85 25.58 -0.30
CA MET A 174 1.94 25.22 -1.39
C MET A 174 1.66 26.37 -2.36
N LYS A 175 2.71 26.99 -2.91
CA LYS A 175 2.61 28.22 -3.71
C LYS A 175 1.95 28.01 -5.07
N TYR A 176 2.06 26.80 -5.63
CA TYR A 176 1.53 26.50 -6.96
C TYR A 176 0.03 26.22 -6.91
N ARG A 177 -0.75 26.97 -7.70
CA ARG A 177 -2.17 26.76 -7.92
C ARG A 177 -2.39 26.10 -9.27
N PHE A 178 -3.04 24.94 -9.26
CA PHE A 178 -3.37 24.22 -10.48
C PHE A 178 -4.41 25.01 -11.30
N PRO A 179 -4.19 25.23 -12.61
CA PRO A 179 -5.10 25.99 -13.45
C PRO A 179 -6.32 25.16 -13.84
N CYS A 180 -7.37 25.17 -13.01
CA CYS A 180 -8.61 24.42 -13.26
C CYS A 180 -9.25 24.73 -14.63
N LYS A 181 -9.05 25.95 -15.17
CA LYS A 181 -9.44 26.37 -16.53
C LYS A 181 -9.02 25.39 -17.62
N LEU A 182 -7.86 24.77 -17.48
CA LEU A 182 -7.37 23.77 -18.42
C LEU A 182 -8.29 22.55 -18.51
N LEU A 183 -8.89 22.14 -17.39
CA LEU A 183 -9.85 21.05 -17.35
C LEU A 183 -11.20 21.44 -17.97
N PHE A 184 -11.50 22.75 -18.05
CA PHE A 184 -12.72 23.29 -18.66
C PHE A 184 -12.57 23.49 -20.18
N GLU A 185 -11.42 23.97 -20.64
CA GLU A 185 -11.19 24.31 -22.06
C GLU A 185 -10.69 23.13 -22.90
N LYS A 186 -9.87 22.25 -22.30
CA LYS A 186 -9.27 21.08 -22.97
C LYS A 186 -9.69 19.74 -22.35
N GLY A 187 -10.22 19.77 -21.13
CA GLY A 187 -10.36 18.60 -20.25
C GLY A 187 -11.58 17.72 -20.47
N CYS A 188 -12.39 17.96 -21.50
CA CYS A 188 -13.53 17.08 -21.83
C CYS A 188 -13.08 15.62 -22.07
N SER A 189 -11.83 15.34 -22.44
CA SER A 189 -11.33 13.97 -22.61
C SER A 189 -10.71 13.36 -21.35
N ILE A 190 -10.43 14.15 -20.30
CA ILE A 190 -9.65 13.68 -19.15
C ILE A 190 -10.50 12.73 -18.32
N GLN A 191 -10.02 11.48 -18.23
CA GLN A 191 -10.61 10.40 -17.45
C GLN A 191 -9.85 10.14 -16.15
N SER A 192 -8.58 10.53 -16.06
CA SER A 192 -7.76 10.31 -14.87
C SER A 192 -6.95 11.57 -14.53
N LEU A 193 -7.12 12.07 -13.30
CA LEU A 193 -6.40 13.22 -12.79
C LEU A 193 -5.61 12.83 -11.53
N CYS A 194 -4.29 12.98 -11.58
CA CYS A 194 -3.38 12.74 -10.48
C CYS A 194 -2.63 14.03 -10.14
N LEU A 195 -2.83 14.56 -8.94
CA LEU A 195 -2.18 15.78 -8.46
C LEU A 195 -1.43 15.49 -7.15
N TYR A 196 -0.18 15.97 -7.08
CA TYR A 196 0.64 15.89 -5.88
C TYR A 196 1.32 17.23 -5.57
N SER A 197 1.18 17.70 -4.32
CA SER A 197 1.80 18.91 -3.79
C SER A 197 1.43 20.22 -4.53
N CYS A 198 0.13 20.51 -4.64
CA CYS A 198 -0.39 21.76 -5.23
C CYS A 198 -1.72 22.21 -4.59
N ALA A 199 -2.12 23.46 -4.82
CA ALA A 199 -3.48 23.92 -4.50
C ALA A 199 -4.44 23.61 -5.67
N PHE A 200 -5.58 22.99 -5.37
CA PHE A 200 -6.63 22.66 -6.34
C PHE A 200 -7.94 23.33 -5.91
N ARG A 201 -8.39 24.30 -6.71
CA ARG A 201 -9.47 25.24 -6.37
C ARG A 201 -10.50 25.22 -7.50
N PRO A 202 -11.42 24.24 -7.55
CA PRO A 202 -12.48 24.17 -8.56
C PRO A 202 -13.48 25.33 -8.39
N ASP A 203 -13.74 26.08 -9.47
CA ASP A 203 -14.66 27.22 -9.45
C ASP A 203 -16.14 26.78 -9.54
N LEU A 204 -17.03 27.50 -8.84
CA LEU A 204 -18.47 27.22 -8.64
C LEU A 204 -19.37 27.26 -9.90
N GLY A 205 -18.82 27.44 -11.10
CA GLY A 205 -19.61 27.62 -12.34
C GLY A 205 -19.26 26.67 -13.49
N ALA A 206 -18.38 25.69 -13.25
CA ALA A 206 -17.68 25.03 -14.34
C ALA A 206 -18.03 23.54 -14.46
N CYS A 207 -19.03 23.26 -15.30
CA CYS A 207 -19.41 21.91 -15.72
C CYS A 207 -18.30 21.24 -16.57
N SER A 208 -17.37 20.44 -16.03
CA SER A 208 -16.38 19.73 -16.90
C SER A 208 -15.71 18.47 -16.38
N PHE A 209 -16.05 17.93 -15.20
CA PHE A 209 -15.48 16.64 -14.76
C PHE A 209 -16.34 15.43 -15.19
N ARG A 210 -17.22 15.61 -16.18
CA ARG A 210 -18.21 14.60 -16.60
C ARG A 210 -17.58 13.30 -17.08
N ASN A 211 -16.37 13.34 -17.63
CA ASN A 211 -15.66 12.15 -18.10
C ASN A 211 -14.59 11.66 -17.12
N LEU A 212 -14.40 12.37 -15.99
CA LEU A 212 -13.39 12.01 -15.00
C LEU A 212 -13.85 10.75 -14.25
N LYS A 213 -13.09 9.67 -14.43
CA LYS A 213 -13.31 8.37 -13.80
C LYS A 213 -12.44 8.15 -12.57
N ARG A 214 -11.24 8.73 -12.57
CA ARG A 214 -10.25 8.54 -11.49
C ARG A 214 -9.70 9.87 -11.03
N ALA A 215 -9.71 10.10 -9.72
CA ALA A 215 -9.08 11.25 -9.10
C ALA A 215 -8.14 10.78 -7.98
N TYR A 216 -6.88 11.19 -8.05
CA TYR A 216 -5.88 10.98 -7.02
C TYR A 216 -5.30 12.32 -6.59
N PHE A 217 -5.54 12.70 -5.34
CA PHE A 217 -5.03 13.93 -4.75
C PHE A 217 -4.16 13.59 -3.55
N SER A 218 -2.90 14.00 -3.55
CA SER A 218 -1.98 13.79 -2.43
C SER A 218 -1.22 15.05 -2.07
N LEU A 219 -1.22 15.48 -0.80
CA LEU A 219 -0.66 16.79 -0.39
C LEU A 219 -1.30 17.94 -1.19
N VAL A 220 -2.58 17.85 -1.50
CA VAL A 220 -3.32 18.87 -2.26
C VAL A 220 -4.08 19.78 -1.30
N HIS A 221 -3.93 21.10 -1.46
CA HIS A 221 -4.73 22.08 -0.74
C HIS A 221 -6.08 22.26 -1.44
N ILE A 222 -7.10 21.63 -0.86
CA ILE A 222 -8.51 21.71 -1.26
C ILE A 222 -9.36 21.75 0.00
N THR A 223 -10.28 22.71 0.07
CA THR A 223 -11.22 22.84 1.20
C THR A 223 -12.40 21.87 1.04
N THR A 224 -13.15 21.67 2.12
CA THR A 224 -14.37 20.85 2.11
C THR A 224 -15.40 21.30 1.06
N GLU A 225 -15.66 22.61 0.97
CA GLU A 225 -16.64 23.17 0.01
C GLU A 225 -16.19 23.00 -1.45
N GLU A 226 -14.90 23.17 -1.70
CA GLU A 226 -14.30 22.95 -3.02
C GLU A 226 -14.33 21.48 -3.43
N LEU A 227 -14.04 20.57 -2.49
CA LEU A 227 -14.14 19.14 -2.73
C LEU A 227 -15.58 18.73 -3.01
N TRP A 228 -16.54 19.25 -2.24
CA TRP A 228 -17.96 19.01 -2.50
C TRP A 228 -18.35 19.46 -3.91
N THR A 229 -17.93 20.67 -4.30
CA THR A 229 -18.17 21.22 -5.65
C THR A 229 -17.54 20.34 -6.74
N PHE A 230 -16.33 19.85 -6.52
CA PHE A 230 -15.66 18.91 -7.43
C PHE A 230 -16.45 17.60 -7.58
N LEU A 231 -16.87 16.98 -6.47
CA LEU A 231 -17.60 15.72 -6.46
C LEU A 231 -18.96 15.84 -7.16
N TYR A 232 -19.70 16.93 -6.91
CA TYR A 232 -21.00 17.16 -7.54
C TYR A 232 -20.91 17.27 -9.08
N ASN A 233 -19.78 17.75 -9.58
CA ASN A 233 -19.52 17.91 -11.02
C ASN A 233 -18.86 16.69 -11.69
N SER A 234 -18.54 15.63 -10.93
CA SER A 234 -17.77 14.46 -11.39
C SER A 234 -18.63 13.19 -11.50
N LEU A 235 -19.74 13.24 -12.22
CA LEU A 235 -20.75 12.16 -12.23
C LEU A 235 -20.24 10.79 -12.72
N SER A 236 -19.16 10.75 -13.50
CA SER A 236 -18.56 9.50 -13.98
C SER A 236 -17.44 8.95 -13.08
N LEU A 237 -17.25 9.53 -11.88
CA LEU A 237 -16.16 9.15 -11.00
C LEU A 237 -16.36 7.72 -10.48
N GLU A 238 -15.43 6.84 -10.82
CA GLU A 238 -15.38 5.43 -10.42
C GLU A 238 -14.45 5.23 -9.21
N HIS A 239 -13.39 6.03 -9.11
CA HIS A 239 -12.30 5.87 -8.15
C HIS A 239 -11.83 7.22 -7.58
N LEU A 240 -11.89 7.38 -6.26
CA LEU A 240 -11.38 8.55 -5.55
C LEU A 240 -10.32 8.16 -4.52
N GLU A 241 -9.13 8.77 -4.61
CA GLU A 241 -8.10 8.71 -3.59
C GLU A 241 -7.72 10.10 -3.08
N LEU A 242 -7.76 10.28 -1.76
CA LEU A 242 -7.33 11.49 -1.06
C LEU A 242 -6.21 11.13 -0.09
N GLY A 243 -5.10 11.86 -0.13
CA GLY A 243 -3.95 11.62 0.73
C GLY A 243 -3.34 12.89 1.27
N PHE A 244 -3.08 12.98 2.58
CA PHE A 244 -2.45 14.16 3.17
C PHE A 244 -3.13 15.49 2.79
N CYS A 245 -4.45 15.46 2.52
CA CYS A 245 -5.24 16.64 2.19
C CYS A 245 -5.76 17.24 3.50
N HIS A 246 -4.97 18.12 4.11
CA HIS A 246 -5.19 18.53 5.50
C HIS A 246 -6.30 19.58 5.68
N GLU A 247 -6.72 20.30 4.64
CA GLU A 247 -7.78 21.33 4.74
C GLU A 247 -9.22 20.74 4.72
N ILE A 248 -9.37 19.42 4.56
CA ILE A 248 -10.67 18.76 4.53
C ILE A 248 -11.06 18.37 5.97
N ASP A 249 -12.13 18.97 6.49
CA ASP A 249 -12.69 18.65 7.81
C ASP A 249 -13.83 17.60 7.74
N CYS A 250 -14.57 17.58 6.63
CA CYS A 250 -15.69 16.68 6.41
C CYS A 250 -15.71 16.21 4.95
N LEU A 251 -15.74 14.90 4.74
CA LEU A 251 -15.91 14.31 3.42
C LEU A 251 -17.33 13.78 3.29
N LYS A 252 -18.10 14.36 2.38
CA LYS A 252 -19.45 13.90 2.08
C LYS A 252 -19.54 13.53 0.61
N ILE A 253 -19.75 12.24 0.35
CA ILE A 253 -19.87 11.70 -0.99
C ILE A 253 -21.37 11.70 -1.37
N PRO A 254 -21.78 12.48 -2.39
CA PRO A 254 -23.18 12.59 -2.75
C PRO A 254 -23.71 11.33 -3.44
N CYS A 255 -25.01 11.06 -3.30
CA CYS A 255 -25.71 9.92 -3.92
C CYS A 255 -25.74 9.97 -5.46
N THR A 256 -25.43 11.11 -6.06
CA THR A 256 -25.32 11.28 -7.51
C THR A 256 -24.13 10.54 -8.11
N LEU A 257 -23.12 10.18 -7.30
CA LEU A 257 -21.95 9.41 -7.73
C LEU A 257 -22.26 7.91 -7.83
N GLN A 258 -23.08 7.56 -8.81
CA GLN A 258 -23.55 6.19 -9.03
C GLN A 258 -22.44 5.23 -9.48
N LEU A 259 -21.37 5.72 -10.11
CA LEU A 259 -20.29 4.85 -10.61
C LEU A 259 -19.15 4.65 -9.60
N LEU A 260 -19.14 5.42 -8.49
CA LEU A 260 -18.08 5.38 -7.50
C LEU A 260 -18.10 4.04 -6.79
N ASN A 261 -17.09 3.21 -7.07
CA ASN A 261 -16.94 1.89 -6.50
C ASN A 261 -15.75 1.77 -5.53
N PHE A 262 -14.84 2.74 -5.57
CA PHE A 262 -13.64 2.76 -4.73
C PHE A 262 -13.40 4.13 -4.10
N LEU A 263 -13.23 4.13 -2.78
CA LEU A 263 -12.83 5.29 -2.00
C LEU A 263 -11.60 4.96 -1.15
N ARG A 264 -10.56 5.77 -1.24
CA ARG A 264 -9.41 5.71 -0.33
C ARG A 264 -9.11 7.08 0.26
N VAL A 265 -9.00 7.15 1.58
CA VAL A 265 -8.61 8.37 2.29
C VAL A 265 -7.46 8.04 3.23
N ARG A 266 -6.32 8.73 3.07
CA ARG A 266 -5.11 8.50 3.86
C ARG A 266 -4.58 9.78 4.50
N ARG A 267 -4.34 9.77 5.81
CA ARG A 267 -3.59 10.77 6.58
C ARG A 267 -4.10 12.20 6.42
N CYS A 268 -5.43 12.37 6.39
CA CYS A 268 -6.06 13.69 6.36
C CYS A 268 -6.33 14.18 7.79
N ASN A 269 -5.35 14.84 8.40
CA ASN A 269 -5.33 15.12 9.85
C ASN A 269 -6.50 15.95 10.43
N LEU A 270 -7.12 16.86 9.67
CA LEU A 270 -8.26 17.65 10.16
C LEU A 270 -9.61 16.97 9.92
N LEU A 271 -9.64 15.85 9.19
CA LEU A 271 -10.87 15.15 8.85
C LEU A 271 -11.50 14.58 10.13
N GLN A 272 -12.79 14.87 10.34
CA GLN A 272 -13.56 14.45 11.52
C GLN A 272 -14.71 13.50 11.17
N LEU A 273 -15.19 13.54 9.91
CA LEU A 273 -16.37 12.82 9.48
C LEU A 273 -16.26 12.42 8.00
N ILE A 274 -16.55 11.15 7.71
CA ILE A 274 -16.82 10.67 6.35
C ILE A 274 -18.28 10.22 6.28
N MET A 275 -19.05 10.84 5.40
CA MET A 275 -20.39 10.41 5.00
C MET A 275 -20.36 9.97 3.54
N SER A 276 -20.99 8.85 3.22
CA SER A 276 -21.11 8.41 1.83
C SER A 276 -22.49 7.87 1.52
N ASP A 277 -23.16 8.55 0.60
CA ASP A 277 -24.46 8.15 0.05
C ASP A 277 -24.32 7.51 -1.35
N ALA A 278 -23.09 7.27 -1.83
CA ALA A 278 -22.84 6.62 -3.11
C ALA A 278 -23.33 5.15 -3.12
N PRO A 279 -24.26 4.77 -4.01
CA PRO A 279 -24.99 3.49 -3.92
C PRO A 279 -24.17 2.25 -4.30
N ASN A 280 -23.14 2.43 -5.13
CA ASN A 280 -22.32 1.33 -5.66
C ASN A 280 -20.92 1.28 -5.04
N LEU A 281 -20.70 1.98 -3.92
CA LEU A 281 -19.41 1.98 -3.23
C LEU A 281 -19.12 0.57 -2.72
N SER A 282 -18.13 -0.09 -3.31
CA SER A 282 -17.79 -1.49 -3.03
C SER A 282 -16.59 -1.64 -2.09
N THR A 283 -15.67 -0.67 -2.16
CA THR A 283 -14.35 -0.77 -1.56
C THR A 283 -13.99 0.54 -0.86
N PHE A 284 -13.65 0.43 0.41
CA PHE A 284 -13.30 1.55 1.27
C PHE A 284 -11.97 1.30 1.99
N TYR A 285 -11.01 2.18 1.75
CA TYR A 285 -9.72 2.20 2.42
C TYR A 285 -9.58 3.48 3.24
N TYR A 286 -9.28 3.34 4.52
CA TYR A 286 -9.13 4.47 5.40
C TYR A 286 -7.86 4.34 6.22
N GLU A 287 -7.02 5.37 6.20
CA GLU A 287 -5.84 5.45 7.05
C GLU A 287 -5.83 6.77 7.81
N ARG A 288 -6.05 6.76 9.14
CA ARG A 288 -5.87 7.89 10.09
C ARG A 288 -6.65 9.20 9.79
N PRO A 289 -7.10 9.95 10.83
CA PRO A 289 -7.20 9.63 12.27
C PRO A 289 -8.43 8.75 12.58
N LEU A 290 -8.69 8.33 13.83
CA LEU A 290 -9.97 7.66 14.14
C LEU A 290 -11.11 8.70 14.10
N ILE A 291 -12.12 8.49 13.26
CA ILE A 291 -13.20 9.44 12.98
C ILE A 291 -14.56 8.77 12.97
N GLN A 292 -15.63 9.57 12.94
CA GLN A 292 -16.97 9.06 12.69
C GLN A 292 -17.13 8.69 11.21
N LEU A 293 -17.69 7.50 10.98
CA LEU A 293 -18.00 6.98 9.65
C LEU A 293 -19.52 6.81 9.52
N SER A 294 -20.07 7.30 8.42
CA SER A 294 -21.45 7.03 7.99
C SER A 294 -21.41 6.67 6.52
N LEU A 295 -20.99 5.45 6.26
CA LEU A 295 -21.16 4.80 4.97
C LEU A 295 -22.62 4.32 5.00
N GLY A 296 -23.48 4.84 4.14
CA GLY A 296 -24.92 4.55 4.20
C GLY A 296 -25.22 3.06 4.02
N ASP A 297 -26.51 2.70 3.89
CA ASP A 297 -26.97 1.34 3.57
C ASP A 297 -26.55 0.85 2.17
N SER A 298 -25.39 1.28 1.66
CA SER A 298 -24.76 0.81 0.43
C SER A 298 -24.69 -0.71 0.46
N LEU A 299 -25.66 -1.34 -0.23
CA LEU A 299 -25.80 -2.78 -0.32
C LEU A 299 -24.56 -3.45 -0.94
N GLN A 300 -23.67 -2.66 -1.54
CA GLN A 300 -22.51 -3.15 -2.27
C GLN A 300 -21.17 -3.03 -1.53
N LEU A 301 -21.12 -2.38 -0.35
CA LEU A 301 -19.86 -2.22 0.39
C LEU A 301 -19.37 -3.58 0.94
N LYS A 302 -18.45 -4.20 0.20
CA LYS A 302 -17.92 -5.54 0.47
C LYS A 302 -16.55 -5.51 1.14
N HIS A 303 -15.71 -4.53 0.79
CA HIS A 303 -14.30 -4.51 1.16
C HIS A 303 -13.98 -3.29 2.00
N VAL A 304 -13.65 -3.49 3.28
CA VAL A 304 -13.30 -2.41 4.21
C VAL A 304 -11.90 -2.65 4.78
N ASN A 305 -11.04 -1.65 4.67
CA ASN A 305 -9.71 -1.65 5.27
C ASN A 305 -9.51 -0.36 6.06
N ILE A 306 -9.29 -0.48 7.36
CA ILE A 306 -9.07 0.66 8.26
C ILE A 306 -7.75 0.50 8.98
N SER A 307 -6.90 1.52 8.89
CA SER A 307 -5.58 1.55 9.53
C SER A 307 -5.40 2.84 10.32
N ILE A 308 -5.32 2.77 11.66
CA ILE A 308 -5.22 3.98 12.50
C ILE A 308 -3.90 4.13 13.25
N TYR A 309 -2.87 3.32 12.96
CA TYR A 309 -1.55 3.49 13.59
C TYR A 309 -1.12 4.97 13.61
N PRO A 310 -0.48 5.57 14.65
CA PRO A 310 -0.16 5.02 15.96
C PRO A 310 -1.33 5.12 16.97
N TRP A 311 -2.56 5.41 16.54
CA TRP A 311 -3.72 5.43 17.44
C TRP A 311 -4.19 4.03 17.85
N PHE A 312 -4.97 4.01 18.93
CA PHE A 312 -5.39 2.84 19.67
C PHE A 312 -6.92 2.62 19.56
N ASN A 313 -7.40 1.46 19.99
CA ASN A 313 -8.84 1.14 20.16
C ASN A 313 -9.68 1.03 18.88
N LEU A 314 -9.06 0.70 17.75
CA LEU A 314 -9.78 0.50 16.49
C LEU A 314 -10.75 -0.68 16.59
N PHE A 315 -10.34 -1.77 17.25
CA PHE A 315 -11.16 -2.98 17.26
C PHE A 315 -12.43 -2.76 18.09
N GLU A 316 -12.34 -2.09 19.24
CA GLU A 316 -13.54 -1.77 20.01
C GLU A 316 -14.52 -0.89 19.22
N TYR A 317 -14.01 0.16 18.56
CA TYR A 317 -14.80 1.02 17.68
C TYR A 317 -15.45 0.20 16.56
N ALA A 318 -14.65 -0.59 15.86
CA ALA A 318 -15.09 -1.39 14.73
C ALA A 318 -16.19 -2.39 15.11
N ARG A 319 -16.11 -2.98 16.30
CA ARG A 319 -17.14 -3.89 16.80
C ARG A 319 -18.47 -3.18 17.08
N LYS A 320 -18.42 -1.96 17.61
CA LYS A 320 -19.61 -1.19 18.01
C LYS A 320 -20.30 -0.57 16.80
N GLU A 321 -19.52 0.04 15.91
CA GLU A 321 -20.05 0.93 14.86
C GLU A 321 -20.03 0.30 13.46
N LEU A 322 -19.07 -0.55 13.10
CA LEU A 322 -19.04 -1.06 11.71
C LEU A 322 -20.20 -2.00 11.33
N PRO A 323 -20.80 -2.81 12.23
CA PRO A 323 -21.97 -3.59 11.85
C PRO A 323 -23.17 -2.74 11.42
N THR A 324 -23.28 -1.50 11.93
CA THR A 324 -24.35 -0.55 11.53
C THR A 324 -23.93 0.29 10.34
N VAL A 325 -22.65 0.68 10.26
CA VAL A 325 -22.09 1.51 9.18
C VAL A 325 -21.77 0.72 7.90
N ALA A 326 -21.50 -0.57 8.00
CA ALA A 326 -21.11 -1.42 6.88
C ALA A 326 -21.69 -2.83 7.04
N PRO A 327 -23.03 -2.99 7.03
CA PRO A 327 -23.70 -4.25 7.35
C PRO A 327 -23.38 -5.39 6.35
N ASN A 328 -23.05 -5.05 5.10
CA ASN A 328 -22.80 -6.00 4.01
C ASN A 328 -21.32 -6.34 3.77
N VAL A 329 -20.43 -5.96 4.69
CA VAL A 329 -19.00 -6.20 4.53
C VAL A 329 -18.70 -7.70 4.45
N GLU A 330 -17.94 -8.10 3.42
CA GLU A 330 -17.50 -9.47 3.20
C GLU A 330 -16.03 -9.66 3.59
N THR A 331 -15.20 -8.62 3.43
CA THR A 331 -13.79 -8.63 3.84
C THR A 331 -13.46 -7.41 4.69
N LEU A 332 -12.93 -7.63 5.87
CA LEU A 332 -12.55 -6.59 6.82
C LEU A 332 -11.07 -6.73 7.21
N PHE A 333 -10.31 -5.67 6.99
CA PHE A 333 -8.94 -5.52 7.49
C PHE A 333 -8.88 -4.37 8.48
N LEU A 334 -8.34 -4.60 9.67
CA LEU A 334 -8.16 -3.57 10.69
C LEU A 334 -6.72 -3.55 11.19
N MET A 335 -6.05 -2.41 11.13
CA MET A 335 -4.71 -2.20 11.70
C MET A 335 -4.75 -1.15 12.80
N SER A 336 -4.38 -1.55 14.01
CA SER A 336 -4.36 -0.72 15.22
C SER A 336 -2.99 -0.72 15.86
N ALA A 337 -2.63 0.35 16.58
CA ALA A 337 -1.35 0.37 17.27
C ALA A 337 -1.33 -0.50 18.54
N ASN A 338 -2.45 -0.46 19.27
CA ASN A 338 -2.69 -1.14 20.53
C ASN A 338 -4.18 -0.99 20.90
N GLU A 339 -4.71 -1.81 21.80
CA GLU A 339 -6.09 -1.72 22.28
C GLU A 339 -6.09 -1.51 23.80
N VAL A 340 -6.33 -0.27 24.25
CA VAL A 340 -6.46 0.15 25.64
C VAL A 340 -7.95 0.24 26.01
N GLY A 341 -8.52 -0.87 26.45
CA GLY A 341 -9.88 -0.90 27.01
C GLY A 341 -9.85 -0.76 28.53
N TYR A 342 -10.28 0.40 29.07
CA TYR A 342 -10.69 0.47 30.47
C TYR A 342 -11.91 -0.43 30.66
N PHE A 343 -11.85 -1.30 31.66
CA PHE A 343 -12.97 -2.09 32.15
C PHE A 343 -14.07 -1.16 32.68
N TYR A 344 -15.08 -0.88 31.86
CA TYR A 344 -16.43 -0.72 32.38
C TYR A 344 -17.19 -2.02 32.09
N PRO A 345 -17.92 -2.57 33.07
CA PRO A 345 -18.75 -3.75 32.86
C PRO A 345 -19.83 -3.37 31.84
N LEU A 346 -19.57 -3.64 30.56
CA LEU A 346 -20.52 -3.42 29.49
C LEU A 346 -21.64 -4.45 29.65
N ILE A 347 -22.69 -4.02 30.35
CA ILE A 347 -24.06 -4.58 30.30
C ILE A 347 -24.68 -4.34 28.90
N VAL A 348 -23.88 -4.01 27.88
CA VAL A 348 -24.36 -3.63 26.56
C VAL A 348 -24.31 -4.85 25.65
N GLN A 349 -25.50 -5.38 25.37
CA GLN A 349 -25.76 -6.34 24.31
C GLN A 349 -25.07 -5.91 23.01
N PRO A 350 -24.58 -6.84 22.17
CA PRO A 350 -23.98 -6.46 20.89
C PRO A 350 -25.08 -5.89 19.97
N HIS A 351 -25.01 -4.58 19.68
CA HIS A 351 -26.00 -3.91 18.84
C HIS A 351 -25.87 -4.21 17.34
N GLY A 352 -24.86 -4.97 16.89
CA GLY A 352 -24.79 -5.40 15.50
C GLY A 352 -23.94 -6.64 15.25
N ARG A 353 -24.27 -7.37 14.18
CA ARG A 353 -23.59 -8.58 13.70
C ARG A 353 -23.11 -8.35 12.27
N PHE A 354 -21.93 -8.85 11.95
CA PHE A 354 -21.40 -8.94 10.60
C PHE A 354 -21.98 -10.17 9.89
N LEU A 355 -23.20 -10.03 9.36
CA LEU A 355 -23.95 -11.16 8.79
C LEU A 355 -23.31 -11.74 7.51
N HIS A 356 -22.45 -10.98 6.84
CA HIS A 356 -21.86 -11.33 5.54
C HIS A 356 -20.33 -11.46 5.55
N LEU A 357 -19.68 -11.24 6.69
CA LEU A 357 -18.22 -11.20 6.78
C LEU A 357 -17.63 -12.60 6.63
N LYS A 358 -16.84 -12.80 5.56
CA LYS A 358 -16.15 -14.05 5.23
C LYS A 358 -14.65 -14.00 5.49
N TYR A 359 -14.03 -12.82 5.39
CA TYR A 359 -12.59 -12.64 5.62
C TYR A 359 -12.36 -11.55 6.66
N LEU A 360 -11.69 -11.90 7.76
CA LEU A 360 -11.31 -10.96 8.82
C LEU A 360 -9.81 -11.03 9.05
N GLU A 361 -9.15 -9.89 8.88
CA GLU A 361 -7.74 -9.73 9.19
C GLU A 361 -7.52 -8.58 10.17
N LEU A 362 -6.82 -8.88 11.26
CA LEU A 362 -6.53 -7.94 12.33
C LEU A 362 -5.01 -7.83 12.47
N ALA A 363 -4.48 -6.61 12.39
CA ALA A 363 -3.07 -6.31 12.51
C ALA A 363 -2.80 -5.38 13.70
N ILE A 364 -1.80 -5.71 14.52
CA ILE A 364 -1.37 -4.92 15.69
C ILE A 364 0.07 -4.44 15.46
N VAL A 365 0.34 -3.13 15.57
CA VAL A 365 1.59 -2.48 15.10
C VAL A 365 2.15 -1.38 16.04
N GLY A 366 3.44 -1.36 16.36
CA GLY A 366 4.10 -0.20 17.03
C GLY A 366 3.75 0.08 18.52
N PRO A 367 4.25 1.17 19.16
CA PRO A 367 5.17 1.02 20.29
C PRO A 367 4.56 0.94 21.71
N ARG A 368 4.76 -0.22 22.35
CA ARG A 368 5.29 -0.60 23.69
C ARG A 368 5.26 0.30 24.95
N ASP A 369 4.97 1.61 24.92
CA ASP A 369 5.33 2.49 26.06
C ASP A 369 4.30 2.63 27.20
N TYR A 370 3.18 1.90 27.17
CA TYR A 370 2.18 1.99 28.24
C TYR A 370 1.86 0.62 28.82
N GLY A 371 2.42 0.34 30.00
CA GLY A 371 2.30 -0.94 30.73
C GLY A 371 0.90 -1.29 31.24
N PHE A 372 -0.05 -1.49 30.33
CA PHE A 372 -1.37 -2.00 30.66
C PHE A 372 -1.47 -3.49 30.35
N GLY A 373 -2.05 -4.25 31.28
CA GLY A 373 -2.37 -5.66 31.05
C GLY A 373 -3.46 -5.77 29.99
N TYR A 374 -3.06 -5.92 28.73
CA TYR A 374 -3.95 -6.00 27.58
C TYR A 374 -4.90 -7.17 27.72
N GLN A 375 -6.16 -6.98 27.32
CA GLN A 375 -7.16 -8.03 27.27
C GLN A 375 -7.85 -7.99 25.91
N TYR A 376 -7.52 -8.96 25.05
CA TYR A 376 -8.09 -9.11 23.71
C TYR A 376 -9.48 -9.77 23.72
N ALA A 377 -10.26 -9.53 24.76
CA ALA A 377 -11.63 -10.05 24.89
C ALA A 377 -12.51 -9.65 23.70
N TYR A 378 -12.19 -8.52 23.05
CA TYR A 378 -12.85 -8.06 21.82
C TYR A 378 -12.74 -9.08 20.68
N LEU A 379 -11.66 -9.86 20.55
CA LEU A 379 -11.51 -10.86 19.49
C LEU A 379 -12.61 -11.94 19.56
N VAL A 380 -12.91 -12.43 20.76
CA VAL A 380 -14.01 -13.40 20.97
C VAL A 380 -15.34 -12.77 20.56
N THR A 381 -15.55 -11.50 20.88
CA THR A 381 -16.78 -10.80 20.48
C THR A 381 -16.85 -10.53 18.97
N PHE A 382 -15.72 -10.30 18.29
CA PHE A 382 -15.65 -10.16 16.83
C PHE A 382 -16.00 -11.45 16.12
N LEU A 383 -15.42 -12.56 16.57
CA LEU A 383 -15.75 -13.87 16.06
C LEU A 383 -17.26 -14.10 16.23
N ARG A 384 -17.81 -13.95 17.45
CA ARG A 384 -19.26 -14.08 17.70
C ARG A 384 -20.16 -13.17 16.87
N ALA A 385 -19.70 -11.97 16.53
CA ALA A 385 -20.43 -11.08 15.66
C ALA A 385 -20.43 -11.54 14.19
N SER A 386 -19.60 -12.51 13.80
CA SER A 386 -19.31 -12.88 12.41
C SER A 386 -19.69 -14.35 12.11
N PRO A 387 -20.98 -14.71 12.03
CA PRO A 387 -21.44 -16.10 11.95
C PRO A 387 -21.06 -16.85 10.67
N VAL A 388 -20.69 -16.15 9.59
CA VAL A 388 -20.32 -16.74 8.28
C VAL A 388 -18.84 -16.62 7.95
N LEU A 389 -18.01 -16.31 8.95
CA LEU A 389 -16.58 -16.06 8.77
C LEU A 389 -15.83 -17.30 8.29
N GLU A 390 -15.19 -17.23 7.12
CA GLU A 390 -14.49 -18.35 6.50
C GLU A 390 -12.97 -18.31 6.72
N THR A 391 -12.40 -17.10 6.82
CA THR A 391 -10.96 -16.83 7.02
C THR A 391 -10.75 -15.84 8.15
N PHE A 392 -9.88 -16.20 9.10
CA PHE A 392 -9.45 -15.32 10.18
C PHE A 392 -7.92 -15.26 10.26
N ILE A 393 -7.38 -14.05 10.15
CA ILE A 393 -5.94 -13.78 10.25
C ILE A 393 -5.70 -12.78 11.36
N LEU A 394 -4.84 -13.13 12.29
CA LEU A 394 -4.41 -12.24 13.35
C LEU A 394 -2.89 -12.07 13.27
N HIS A 395 -2.46 -10.88 12.90
CA HIS A 395 -1.06 -10.51 12.71
C HIS A 395 -0.61 -9.55 13.82
N VAL A 396 0.53 -9.85 14.44
CA VAL A 396 1.19 -8.94 15.37
C VAL A 396 2.54 -8.57 14.77
N GLU A 397 2.84 -7.29 14.60
CA GLU A 397 4.12 -6.89 14.03
C GLU A 397 5.27 -7.12 15.02
N GLU A 398 6.47 -7.43 14.53
CA GLU A 398 7.66 -7.58 15.37
C GLU A 398 8.00 -6.29 16.16
N SER A 399 7.67 -5.13 15.59
CA SER A 399 7.79 -3.84 16.26
C SER A 399 6.91 -3.72 17.51
N ALA A 400 5.79 -4.46 17.60
CA ALA A 400 4.89 -4.54 18.75
C ALA A 400 5.35 -5.56 19.83
N LYS A 401 6.57 -6.13 19.73
CA LYS A 401 7.14 -7.03 20.76
C LYS A 401 7.28 -6.34 22.13
N GLU A 402 6.31 -6.49 23.01
CA GLU A 402 6.58 -6.25 24.43
C GLU A 402 7.52 -7.33 25.02
N PRO A 403 8.28 -7.03 26.09
CA PRO A 403 8.93 -8.05 26.92
C PRO A 403 7.92 -8.97 27.62
N TYR A 404 6.63 -8.65 27.50
CA TYR A 404 5.48 -9.37 28.00
C TYR A 404 4.60 -9.75 26.82
N PRO A 405 4.20 -11.02 26.68
CA PRO A 405 3.25 -11.34 25.61
C PRO A 405 1.85 -10.74 25.89
N LEU A 406 0.90 -10.89 24.98
CA LEU A 406 -0.42 -10.26 25.09
C LEU A 406 -1.45 -11.09 25.89
N VAL A 407 -1.93 -10.68 27.07
CA VAL A 407 -2.77 -11.52 27.97
C VAL A 407 -4.25 -11.60 27.51
N PHE A 408 -4.93 -12.73 27.76
CA PHE A 408 -6.40 -12.76 27.84
C PHE A 408 -6.79 -13.18 29.24
N ASN A 409 -7.82 -12.55 29.78
CA ASN A 409 -8.32 -12.86 31.11
C ASN A 409 -9.57 -13.76 31.02
N PRO A 410 -9.49 -15.02 31.48
CA PRO A 410 -10.59 -15.97 31.41
C PRO A 410 -11.78 -15.64 32.33
N LYS A 411 -11.63 -14.76 33.33
CA LYS A 411 -12.73 -14.44 34.27
C LYS A 411 -13.88 -13.64 33.63
N TYR A 412 -13.61 -12.89 32.56
CA TYR A 412 -14.61 -12.04 31.90
C TYR A 412 -15.38 -12.72 30.79
N LEU A 413 -14.89 -13.86 30.31
CA LEU A 413 -15.54 -14.65 29.27
C LEU A 413 -16.68 -15.50 29.84
N LYS A 414 -16.54 -15.99 31.08
CA LYS A 414 -17.57 -16.77 31.81
C LYS A 414 -18.93 -16.07 31.95
N ILE A 415 -18.98 -14.74 31.93
CA ILE A 415 -20.22 -13.97 32.15
C ILE A 415 -21.01 -13.78 30.85
N HIS A 416 -20.39 -13.98 29.69
CA HIS A 416 -20.99 -13.61 28.40
C HIS A 416 -21.21 -14.77 27.42
N LEU A 417 -20.82 -16.00 27.75
CA LEU A 417 -20.81 -17.14 26.80
C LEU A 417 -21.75 -18.26 27.22
N SER A 418 -22.85 -18.44 26.47
CA SER A 418 -23.59 -19.69 26.40
C SER A 418 -23.05 -20.58 25.26
N PRO A 419 -23.06 -21.93 25.40
CA PRO A 419 -22.53 -22.89 24.40
C PRO A 419 -23.17 -22.87 23.01
N GLU A 420 -24.24 -22.11 22.80
CA GLU A 420 -25.10 -22.13 21.60
C GLU A 420 -24.52 -21.33 20.40
N HIS A 421 -23.29 -20.81 20.49
CA HIS A 421 -22.70 -19.89 19.50
C HIS A 421 -21.44 -20.46 18.80
N SER A 422 -21.37 -21.77 18.56
CA SER A 422 -20.27 -22.44 17.85
C SER A 422 -20.15 -21.93 16.40
N HIS A 423 -18.99 -21.41 16.01
CA HIS A 423 -18.75 -20.96 14.63
C HIS A 423 -18.46 -22.14 13.70
N GLN A 424 -19.51 -22.68 13.07
CA GLN A 424 -19.41 -23.75 12.06
C GLN A 424 -18.87 -23.26 10.69
N SER A 425 -18.50 -21.98 10.57
CA SER A 425 -18.28 -21.30 9.29
C SER A 425 -16.82 -21.06 8.91
N ILE A 426 -15.86 -21.16 9.83
CA ILE A 426 -14.43 -21.02 9.50
C ILE A 426 -14.02 -22.22 8.66
N LYS A 427 -13.68 -21.97 7.39
CA LYS A 427 -13.57 -22.99 6.35
C LYS A 427 -12.21 -23.02 5.66
N HIS A 428 -11.45 -21.93 5.66
CA HIS A 428 -10.33 -21.77 4.74
C HIS A 428 -8.98 -21.56 5.42
N CYS A 429 -8.83 -20.54 6.26
CA CYS A 429 -7.53 -20.22 6.85
C CYS A 429 -7.69 -19.61 8.24
N LEU A 430 -6.89 -20.12 9.18
CA LEU A 430 -6.76 -19.62 10.54
C LEU A 430 -5.28 -19.33 10.77
N THR A 431 -4.89 -18.06 10.87
CA THR A 431 -3.50 -17.69 11.21
C THR A 431 -3.45 -17.13 12.62
N LEU A 432 -2.77 -17.83 13.53
CA LEU A 432 -2.65 -17.47 14.94
C LEU A 432 -1.19 -17.15 15.29
N ASP A 433 -0.92 -15.89 15.61
CA ASP A 433 0.39 -15.45 16.06
C ASP A 433 0.66 -15.88 17.51
N ASN A 434 1.69 -16.68 17.75
CA ASN A 434 2.01 -17.21 19.08
C ASN A 434 2.57 -16.15 20.07
N ARG A 435 2.83 -14.92 19.60
CA ARG A 435 3.17 -13.77 20.45
C ARG A 435 1.97 -13.30 21.28
N ILE A 436 0.79 -13.82 20.95
CA ILE A 436 -0.46 -13.58 21.64
C ILE A 436 -0.60 -14.60 22.79
N ARG A 437 -0.62 -14.17 24.07
CA ARG A 437 -0.95 -15.07 25.21
C ARG A 437 -2.44 -15.38 25.20
N GLY A 438 -2.89 -16.22 26.13
CA GLY A 438 -4.29 -16.21 26.58
C GLY A 438 -5.28 -16.73 25.54
N PHE A 439 -4.95 -17.78 24.80
CA PHE A 439 -5.98 -18.62 24.21
C PHE A 439 -6.78 -19.30 25.32
N GLY A 440 -7.58 -18.52 26.04
CA GLY A 440 -8.39 -18.96 27.17
C GLY A 440 -9.45 -19.92 26.68
N LYS A 441 -10.01 -20.68 27.63
CA LYS A 441 -11.02 -21.72 27.41
C LYS A 441 -12.06 -21.32 26.35
N ASP A 442 -12.48 -20.07 26.40
CA ASP A 442 -13.54 -19.53 25.58
C ASP A 442 -13.13 -19.13 24.16
N LEU A 443 -11.93 -18.56 23.97
CA LEU A 443 -11.40 -18.33 22.63
C LEU A 443 -11.11 -19.67 21.96
N VAL A 444 -10.56 -20.63 22.71
CA VAL A 444 -10.38 -22.01 22.26
C VAL A 444 -11.74 -22.59 21.88
N ALA A 445 -12.75 -22.56 22.76
CA ALA A 445 -14.10 -23.05 22.43
C ALA A 445 -14.70 -22.40 21.18
N CYS A 446 -14.53 -21.09 21.00
CA CYS A 446 -15.00 -20.38 19.81
C CYS A 446 -14.29 -20.83 18.52
N ILE A 447 -13.00 -21.16 18.60
CA ILE A 447 -12.18 -21.59 17.46
C ILE A 447 -12.37 -23.09 17.16
N THR A 448 -12.38 -23.93 18.20
CA THR A 448 -12.33 -25.39 18.12
C THR A 448 -13.69 -26.04 17.98
N GLN A 449 -14.77 -25.26 18.02
CA GLN A 449 -16.14 -25.73 17.77
C GLN A 449 -16.62 -26.82 18.75
N ASP A 450 -15.94 -26.99 19.88
CA ASP A 450 -16.13 -28.09 20.83
C ASP A 450 -16.47 -27.55 22.23
N THR A 451 -17.49 -28.14 22.85
CA THR A 451 -17.87 -27.86 24.25
C THR A 451 -16.95 -28.61 25.24
N GLY A 452 -16.19 -29.60 24.77
CA GLY A 452 -15.17 -30.41 25.45
C GLY A 452 -13.91 -29.65 25.86
N THR A 453 -14.04 -28.39 26.28
CA THR A 453 -12.94 -27.58 26.83
C THR A 453 -12.66 -27.88 28.32
N ARG A 454 -13.16 -29.02 28.82
CA ARG A 454 -12.94 -29.49 30.20
C ARG A 454 -11.46 -29.81 30.42
N ASP A 455 -10.81 -30.48 29.47
CA ASP A 455 -9.39 -30.84 29.50
C ASP A 455 -8.47 -29.60 29.43
N TYR A 456 -8.88 -28.56 28.72
CA TYR A 456 -8.15 -27.28 28.69
C TYR A 456 -8.18 -26.61 30.07
N GLN A 457 -9.33 -26.66 30.73
CA GLN A 457 -9.52 -26.03 32.04
C GLN A 457 -8.72 -26.76 33.13
N GLU A 458 -8.68 -28.08 33.06
CA GLU A 458 -7.85 -28.92 33.91
C GLU A 458 -6.36 -28.70 33.64
N TRP A 459 -5.92 -28.66 32.37
CA TRP A 459 -4.54 -28.30 32.03
C TRP A 459 -4.17 -26.89 32.47
N TRP A 460 -5.02 -25.88 32.27
CA TRP A 460 -4.71 -24.53 32.70
C TRP A 460 -4.55 -24.44 34.22
N ASN A 461 -5.41 -25.13 34.97
CA ASN A 461 -5.34 -25.17 36.43
C ASN A 461 -4.13 -25.96 36.95
N ASN A 462 -3.81 -27.10 36.31
CA ASN A 462 -2.72 -27.98 36.75
C ASN A 462 -1.35 -27.49 36.27
N PHE A 463 -1.26 -27.05 35.02
CA PHE A 463 -0.02 -26.66 34.36
C PHE A 463 0.14 -25.15 34.31
N GLY A 464 -0.81 -24.42 33.72
CA GLY A 464 -0.71 -22.97 33.50
C GLY A 464 -0.54 -22.14 34.79
N VAL A 465 -1.20 -22.54 35.88
CA VAL A 465 -1.11 -21.87 37.18
C VAL A 465 0.14 -22.28 37.96
N LYS A 466 0.45 -23.57 38.07
CA LYS A 466 1.67 -24.06 38.75
C LYS A 466 2.95 -23.55 38.07
N GLU A 467 2.96 -23.48 36.75
CA GLU A 467 4.13 -22.98 36.01
C GLU A 467 4.24 -21.47 36.00
N ARG A 468 3.15 -20.70 36.15
CA ARG A 468 3.29 -19.25 36.42
C ARG A 468 4.04 -19.00 37.73
N ILE A 469 3.79 -19.85 38.72
CA ILE A 469 4.47 -19.80 40.02
C ILE A 469 5.94 -20.22 39.83
N LEU A 470 6.22 -21.31 39.10
CA LEU A 470 7.61 -21.75 38.84
C LEU A 470 8.39 -20.79 37.92
N HIS A 471 7.76 -20.18 36.93
CA HIS A 471 8.35 -19.16 36.07
C HIS A 471 8.71 -17.89 36.86
N PHE A 472 7.89 -17.51 37.84
CA PHE A 472 8.25 -16.44 38.77
C PHE A 472 9.58 -16.73 39.48
N PHE A 473 9.85 -18.00 39.80
CA PHE A 473 11.14 -18.45 40.34
C PHE A 473 12.24 -18.61 39.26
N ARG A 474 11.91 -18.93 38.00
CA ARG A 474 12.87 -19.11 36.89
C ARG A 474 13.25 -17.85 36.11
N ARG A 475 12.82 -16.65 36.55
CA ARG A 475 13.16 -15.34 35.95
C ARG A 475 14.67 -15.10 35.75
N GLU A 476 15.52 -15.91 36.37
CA GLU A 476 16.98 -15.86 36.23
C GLU A 476 17.52 -16.51 34.95
N PHE A 477 16.77 -17.39 34.27
CA PHE A 477 17.31 -18.20 33.16
C PHE A 477 16.66 -17.93 31.79
N TYR A 478 15.43 -17.43 31.74
CA TYR A 478 14.74 -17.13 30.47
C TYR A 478 13.93 -15.84 30.54
N PRO A 479 13.87 -15.04 29.45
CA PRO A 479 12.93 -13.94 29.33
C PRO A 479 11.49 -14.43 29.52
N LYS A 480 10.69 -13.65 30.25
CA LYS A 480 9.25 -13.90 30.43
C LYS A 480 8.49 -14.06 29.12
N SER A 481 8.97 -13.45 28.03
CA SER A 481 8.41 -13.59 26.70
C SER A 481 8.48 -14.99 26.12
N ASP A 482 9.57 -15.71 26.36
CA ASP A 482 9.86 -16.98 25.68
C ASP A 482 9.05 -18.13 26.29
N TRP A 483 8.95 -18.16 27.62
CA TRP A 483 8.11 -19.12 28.35
C TRP A 483 6.63 -19.01 27.97
N GLU A 484 6.17 -17.78 27.78
CA GLU A 484 4.77 -17.53 27.52
C GLU A 484 4.39 -17.68 26.03
N ALA A 485 5.32 -17.43 25.10
CA ALA A 485 5.21 -17.86 23.71
C ALA A 485 5.15 -19.40 23.59
N TYR A 486 5.92 -20.11 24.43
CA TYR A 486 5.85 -21.57 24.54
C TYR A 486 4.47 -22.04 25.04
N CYS A 487 3.94 -21.46 26.13
CA CYS A 487 2.60 -21.81 26.61
C CYS A 487 1.50 -21.59 25.56
N SER A 488 1.61 -20.51 24.77
CA SER A 488 0.66 -20.20 23.69
C SER A 488 0.81 -21.20 22.53
N TYR A 489 2.05 -21.54 22.17
CA TYR A 489 2.35 -22.58 21.20
C TYR A 489 1.81 -23.96 21.63
N VAL A 490 1.99 -24.36 22.90
CA VAL A 490 1.45 -25.61 23.45
C VAL A 490 -0.07 -25.60 23.45
N ALA A 491 -0.70 -24.49 23.86
CA ALA A 491 -2.15 -24.35 23.83
C ALA A 491 -2.71 -24.50 22.41
N ILE A 492 -2.11 -23.82 21.43
CA ILE A 492 -2.48 -23.94 20.02
C ILE A 492 -2.28 -25.38 19.54
N ARG A 493 -1.10 -25.98 19.78
CA ARG A 493 -0.81 -27.35 19.33
C ARG A 493 -1.73 -28.39 19.91
N LYS A 494 -1.96 -28.34 21.23
CA LYS A 494 -2.64 -29.41 21.97
C LYS A 494 -4.17 -29.29 21.94
N TYR A 495 -4.67 -28.07 21.90
CA TYR A 495 -6.12 -27.82 22.01
C TYR A 495 -6.74 -27.24 20.76
N ILE A 496 -5.96 -26.60 19.87
CA ILE A 496 -6.50 -25.98 18.65
C ILE A 496 -6.20 -26.82 17.41
N ILE A 497 -4.95 -27.20 17.13
CA ILE A 497 -4.56 -27.87 15.86
C ILE A 497 -5.42 -29.09 15.55
N GLU A 498 -5.56 -30.02 16.49
CA GLU A 498 -6.25 -31.29 16.25
C GLU A 498 -7.78 -31.16 16.24
N ARG A 499 -8.30 -30.00 16.66
CA ARG A 499 -9.75 -29.72 16.73
C ARG A 499 -10.22 -28.73 15.66
N VAL A 500 -9.30 -28.19 14.87
CA VAL A 500 -9.63 -27.41 13.67
C VAL A 500 -10.01 -28.38 12.55
N PRO A 501 -11.13 -28.18 11.82
CA PRO A 501 -11.51 -29.04 10.72
C PRO A 501 -10.37 -29.16 9.70
N SER A 502 -10.13 -30.36 9.16
CA SER A 502 -9.05 -30.61 8.20
C SER A 502 -9.14 -29.78 6.91
N SER A 503 -10.30 -29.17 6.64
CA SER A 503 -10.51 -28.22 5.55
C SER A 503 -9.91 -26.84 5.79
N VAL A 504 -9.56 -26.49 7.03
CA VAL A 504 -9.03 -25.18 7.44
C VAL A 504 -7.51 -25.24 7.54
N GLU A 505 -6.80 -24.41 6.78
CA GLU A 505 -5.35 -24.28 6.89
C GLU A 505 -4.99 -23.47 8.14
N LEU A 506 -4.41 -24.11 9.16
CA LEU A 506 -3.90 -23.45 10.35
C LEU A 506 -2.42 -23.09 10.18
N LYS A 507 -2.11 -21.79 10.17
CA LYS A 507 -0.74 -21.26 10.11
C LYS A 507 -0.34 -20.67 11.46
N ILE A 508 0.83 -21.07 11.95
CA ILE A 508 1.47 -20.47 13.13
C ILE A 508 2.74 -19.77 12.63
N PRO A 509 2.70 -18.44 12.40
CA PRO A 509 3.75 -17.72 11.69
C PRO A 509 5.06 -17.59 12.48
N VAL A 510 5.02 -17.77 13.80
CA VAL A 510 6.20 -17.74 14.66
C VAL A 510 6.19 -19.01 15.50
N VAL A 511 7.25 -19.80 15.42
CA VAL A 511 7.45 -21.02 16.22
C VAL A 511 8.60 -20.75 17.19
N PRO A 512 8.47 -21.06 18.50
CA PRO A 512 9.59 -20.95 19.43
C PRO A 512 10.77 -21.81 18.92
N SER A 513 12.02 -21.42 19.18
CA SER A 513 13.16 -22.20 18.69
C SER A 513 13.15 -23.64 19.22
N ASP A 514 13.68 -24.58 18.45
CA ASP A 514 13.72 -26.00 18.84
C ASP A 514 14.44 -26.23 20.18
N GLU A 515 15.44 -25.38 20.49
CA GLU A 515 16.13 -25.39 21.78
C GLU A 515 15.18 -25.03 22.94
N ILE A 516 14.38 -23.98 22.78
CA ILE A 516 13.40 -23.56 23.78
C ILE A 516 12.32 -24.63 23.92
N ILE A 517 11.78 -25.15 22.81
CA ILE A 517 10.76 -26.20 22.84
C ILE A 517 11.28 -27.43 23.58
N SER A 518 12.47 -27.93 23.24
CA SER A 518 13.05 -29.13 23.86
C SER A 518 13.28 -28.98 25.37
N ARG A 519 13.79 -27.82 25.80
CA ARG A 519 14.08 -27.56 27.22
C ARG A 519 12.81 -27.40 28.03
N LEU A 520 11.81 -26.68 27.51
CA LEU A 520 10.54 -26.47 28.20
C LEU A 520 9.63 -27.71 28.15
N SER A 521 9.71 -28.54 27.10
CA SER A 521 8.98 -29.82 27.03
C SER A 521 9.53 -30.86 28.00
N LYS A 522 10.86 -30.86 28.23
CA LYS A 522 11.49 -31.73 29.23
C LYS A 522 10.98 -31.41 30.63
N VAL A 523 10.91 -30.12 30.93
CA VAL A 523 10.33 -29.61 32.18
C VAL A 523 8.86 -30.02 32.33
N GLU A 524 8.04 -29.89 31.27
CA GLU A 524 6.65 -30.35 31.28
C GLU A 524 6.53 -31.86 31.62
N SER A 525 7.42 -32.69 31.05
CA SER A 525 7.43 -34.14 31.29
C SER A 525 7.89 -34.55 32.70
N GLU A 526 8.71 -33.73 33.34
CA GLU A 526 9.18 -33.96 34.71
C GLU A 526 8.10 -33.57 35.73
N LEU A 527 7.25 -32.59 35.41
CA LEU A 527 6.23 -32.04 36.32
C LEU A 527 4.84 -32.69 36.20
N LEU A 528 4.53 -33.38 35.10
CA LEU A 528 3.30 -34.17 34.95
C LEU A 528 3.35 -35.54 35.65
N LYS A 529 4.47 -35.88 36.30
CA LYS A 529 4.67 -37.13 37.05
C LYS A 529 4.36 -37.00 38.55
N ASP A 530 4.14 -35.79 39.04
CA ASP A 530 3.76 -35.44 40.42
C ASP A 530 2.35 -34.80 40.44
#